data_AF-A0AB73GKK2-F1
#
_entry.id   AF-A0AB73GKK2-F1
#
_cell.length_a   1.000
_cell.length_b   1.000
_cell.length_c   1.000
_cell.angle_alpha   90.00
_cell.angle_beta   90.00
_cell.angle_gamma   90.00
#
_symmetry.space_group_name_H-M   'P 1'
#
loop_
_entity.id
_entity.type
_entity.pdbx_description
1 polymer ?
#
loop_
_entity_poly.entity_id
_entity_poly.type
_entity_poly.pdbx_seq_one_letter_code
_entity_poly.pdbx_strand_id
1 'polypeptide(L)'
;MNDILNPCQQNLIMSLCNDGDASTQSLAEKAILGKLTSNEAEVLCCLISNEFMLNGITESFEPNDYGKELEELLDAVNQNS
;
A
#
# COMPACT_ATOMS: atom_id res chain seq x y z
N MET A 1 19.57 1.18 8.13
CA MET A 1 18.20 0.66 8.02
C MET A 1 17.42 1.74 7.31
N ASN A 2 17.24 1.60 6.00
CA ASN A 2 16.29 2.45 5.28
C ASN A 2 14.96 1.72 5.43
N ASP A 3 14.27 1.96 6.55
CA ASP A 3 12.88 1.57 6.67
C ASP A 3 12.11 2.46 5.69
N ILE A 4 11.92 1.95 4.48
CA ILE A 4 11.23 2.62 3.37
C ILE A 4 9.76 2.87 3.72
N LEU A 5 9.22 2.00 4.57
CA LEU A 5 7.86 2.04 5.07
C LEU A 5 7.87 2.12 6.59
N ASN A 6 7.14 3.08 7.15
CA ASN A 6 6.90 3.19 8.58
C ASN A 6 6.13 1.97 9.10
N PRO A 7 6.21 1.63 10.41
CA PRO A 7 5.52 0.48 10.98
C PRO A 7 4.00 0.46 10.69
N CYS A 8 3.35 1.63 10.68
CA CYS A 8 1.93 1.74 10.31
C CYS A 8 1.71 1.30 8.86
N GLN A 9 2.53 1.80 7.92
CA GLN A 9 2.46 1.47 6.51
C GLN A 9 2.74 -0.01 6.24
N GLN A 10 3.71 -0.61 6.95
CA GLN A 10 4.00 -2.05 6.88
C GLN A 10 2.82 -2.90 7.36
N ASN A 11 2.13 -2.46 8.41
CA ASN A 11 0.97 -3.16 8.93
C ASN A 11 -0.24 -3.02 7.98
N LEU A 12 -0.37 -1.85 7.35
CA LEU A 12 -1.47 -1.52 6.43
C LEU A 12 -1.34 -2.31 5.12
N ILE A 13 -0.15 -2.36 4.53
CA ILE A 13 0.14 -3.17 3.34
C ILE A 13 0.03 -4.67 3.62
N MET A 14 0.43 -5.13 4.82
CA MET A 14 0.17 -6.52 5.23
C MET A 14 -1.32 -6.78 5.32
N SER A 15 -2.11 -5.89 5.94
CA SER A 15 -3.54 -6.10 6.10
C SER A 15 -4.28 -6.13 4.76
N LEU A 16 -3.94 -5.22 3.84
CA LEU A 16 -4.40 -5.20 2.45
C LEU A 16 -4.09 -6.51 1.72
N CYS A 17 -2.84 -6.96 1.80
CA CYS A 17 -2.39 -8.17 1.12
C CYS A 17 -2.81 -9.46 1.84
N ASN A 18 -3.31 -9.38 3.07
CA ASN A 18 -3.83 -10.53 3.81
C ASN A 18 -5.26 -10.90 3.39
N ASP A 19 -5.99 -9.96 2.80
CA ASP A 19 -7.32 -10.20 2.22
C ASP A 19 -7.25 -10.76 0.77
N GLY A 20 -6.07 -10.71 0.14
CA GLY A 20 -5.82 -11.14 -1.23
C GLY A 20 -5.13 -12.50 -1.40
N ASP A 21 -4.89 -12.90 -2.66
CA ASP A 21 -4.13 -14.10 -3.02
C ASP A 21 -2.70 -14.11 -2.44
N ALA A 22 -2.11 -15.30 -2.29
CA ALA A 22 -0.73 -15.48 -1.80
C ALA A 22 0.34 -14.65 -2.56
N SER A 23 0.05 -14.27 -3.80
CA SER A 23 0.86 -13.37 -4.62
C SER A 23 0.94 -11.95 -4.04
N THR A 24 -0.14 -11.46 -3.44
CA THR A 24 -0.19 -10.13 -2.80
C THR A 24 0.54 -10.11 -1.47
N GLN A 25 0.46 -11.16 -0.65
CA GLN A 25 1.30 -11.27 0.55
C GLN A 25 2.79 -11.18 0.24
N SER A 26 3.24 -11.90 -0.80
CA SER A 26 4.64 -11.85 -1.24
C SER A 26 5.05 -10.43 -1.69
N LEU A 27 4.13 -9.67 -2.29
CA LEU A 27 4.35 -8.27 -2.67
C LEU A 27 4.50 -7.37 -1.44
N ALA A 28 3.64 -7.51 -0.43
CA ALA A 28 3.76 -6.75 0.82
C ALA A 28 5.12 -6.98 1.50
N GLU A 29 5.57 -8.23 1.61
CA GLU A 29 6.88 -8.53 2.18
C GLU A 29 8.02 -7.90 1.37
N LYS A 30 7.94 -7.95 0.04
CA LYS A 30 8.90 -7.29 -0.86
C LYS A 30 8.89 -5.78 -0.70
N ALA A 31 7.72 -5.17 -0.48
CA ALA A 31 7.57 -3.74 -0.22
C ALA A 31 8.29 -3.34 1.06
N ILE A 32 8.03 -4.08 2.15
CA ILE A 32 8.66 -3.89 3.46
C ILE A 32 10.18 -4.03 3.37
N LEU A 33 10.66 -5.00 2.58
CA LEU A 33 12.07 -5.25 2.35
C LEU A 33 12.73 -4.29 1.35
N GLY A 34 11.96 -3.41 0.68
CA GLY A 34 12.48 -2.53 -0.37
C GLY A 34 12.99 -3.26 -1.60
N LYS A 35 12.45 -4.45 -1.88
CA LYS A 35 12.87 -5.33 -2.99
C LYS A 35 11.79 -5.47 -4.08
N LEU A 36 10.86 -4.52 -4.15
CA LEU A 36 9.88 -4.47 -5.22
C LEU A 36 10.58 -4.14 -6.54
N THR A 37 10.17 -4.83 -7.60
CA THR A 37 10.43 -4.38 -8.97
C THR A 37 9.38 -3.35 -9.39
N SER A 38 9.68 -2.50 -10.38
CA SER A 38 8.73 -1.46 -10.81
C SER A 38 7.36 -2.01 -11.23
N ASN A 39 7.34 -3.21 -11.84
CA ASN A 39 6.09 -3.91 -12.18
C ASN A 39 5.31 -4.38 -10.92
N GLU A 40 6.02 -4.83 -9.89
CA GLU A 40 5.42 -5.22 -8.61
C GLU A 40 4.90 -4.00 -7.82
N ALA A 41 5.64 -2.89 -7.87
CA ALA A 41 5.23 -1.62 -7.28
C ALA A 41 3.96 -1.08 -7.97
N GLU A 42 3.84 -1.16 -9.29
CA GLU A 42 2.60 -0.79 -10.00
C GLU A 42 1.39 -1.61 -9.56
N VAL A 43 1.56 -2.93 -9.37
CA VAL A 43 0.47 -3.81 -8.89
C VAL A 43 0.05 -3.41 -7.48
N LEU A 44 1.02 -3.14 -6.61
CA LEU A 44 0.75 -2.68 -5.24
C LEU A 44 0.07 -1.31 -5.22
N CYS A 45 0.54 -0.36 -6.04
CA CYS A 45 -0.09 0.94 -6.19
C CYS A 45 -1.54 0.82 -6.67
N CYS A 46 -1.82 -0.08 -7.62
CA CYS A 46 -3.17 -0.37 -8.06
C CYS A 46 -4.05 -0.92 -6.94
N LEU A 47 -3.54 -1.85 -6.13
CA LEU A 47 -4.25 -2.42 -4.99
C LEU A 47 -4.59 -1.36 -3.94
N ILE A 48 -3.60 -0.56 -3.54
CA ILE A 48 -3.76 0.52 -2.56
C ILE A 48 -4.75 1.57 -3.08
N SER A 49 -4.65 1.95 -4.35
CA SER A 49 -5.58 2.92 -4.98
C SER A 49 -7.01 2.40 -5.05
N ASN A 50 -7.18 1.11 -5.33
CA ASN A 50 -8.49 0.48 -5.36
C ASN A 50 -9.12 0.47 -3.96
N GLU A 51 -8.34 0.12 -2.93
CA GLU A 51 -8.80 0.17 -1.55
C GLU A 51 -9.11 1.60 -1.10
N PHE A 52 -8.30 2.57 -1.52
CA PHE A 52 -8.55 3.97 -1.25
C PHE A 52 -9.89 4.41 -1.83
N MET A 53 -10.21 4.02 -3.06
CA MET A 53 -11.50 4.34 -3.67
C MET A 53 -12.69 3.60 -3.04
N LEU A 54 -12.47 2.42 -2.46
CA LEU A 54 -13.54 1.61 -1.86
C LEU A 54 -13.80 1.97 -0.40
N ASN A 55 -12.73 2.13 0.38
CA ASN A 55 -12.76 2.26 1.84
C ASN A 55 -12.03 3.52 2.35
N GLY A 56 -11.16 4.13 1.55
CA GLY A 56 -10.39 5.34 1.92
C GLY A 56 -11.10 6.66 1.65
N ILE A 57 -12.16 6.67 0.84
CA ILE A 57 -12.97 7.87 0.56
C ILE A 57 -14.32 7.82 1.27
N THR A 58 -14.74 8.98 1.77
CA THR A 58 -16.09 9.15 2.33
C THR A 58 -17.11 9.44 1.22
N GLU A 59 -18.40 9.41 1.55
CA GLU A 59 -19.49 9.83 0.65
C GLU A 59 -19.35 11.30 0.18
N SER A 60 -18.53 12.09 0.87
CA SER A 60 -18.19 13.47 0.49
C SER A 60 -17.03 13.56 -0.51
N PHE A 61 -16.53 12.41 -1.00
CA PHE A 61 -15.33 12.31 -1.83
C PHE A 61 -14.06 12.86 -1.16
N GLU A 62 -14.07 12.98 0.17
CA GLU A 62 -12.90 13.37 0.95
C GLU A 62 -12.20 12.13 1.51
N PRO A 63 -10.85 12.09 1.51
CA PRO A 63 -10.10 11.02 2.14
C PRO A 63 -10.38 11.01 3.66
N ASN A 64 -10.83 9.87 4.16
CA ASN A 64 -10.93 9.65 5.61
C ASN A 64 -9.53 9.41 6.20
N ASP A 65 -9.44 9.25 7.52
CA ASP A 65 -8.16 8.98 8.19
C ASP A 65 -7.44 7.75 7.60
N TYR A 66 -8.18 6.69 7.26
CA TYR A 66 -7.64 5.50 6.60
C TYR A 66 -7.16 5.78 5.16
N GLY A 67 -7.90 6.60 4.41
CA GLY A 67 -7.53 7.05 3.08
C GLY A 67 -6.23 7.85 3.09
N LYS A 68 -6.04 8.73 4.08
CA LYS A 68 -4.77 9.46 4.24
C LYS A 68 -3.61 8.51 4.46
N GLU A 69 -3.77 7.50 5.32
CA GLU A 69 -2.72 6.49 5.53
C GLU A 69 -2.42 5.67 4.26
N LEU A 70 -3.45 5.34 3.47
CA LEU A 70 -3.29 4.67 2.17
C LEU A 70 -2.56 5.56 1.15
N GLU A 71 -2.85 6.86 1.12
CA GLU A 71 -2.21 7.83 0.23
C GLU A 71 -0.72 7.99 0.60
N GLU A 72 -0.40 8.06 1.89
CA GLU A 72 0.98 8.07 2.38
C GLU A 72 1.72 6.76 2.07
N LEU A 73 1.04 5.62 2.16
CA LEU A 73 1.60 4.32 1.77
C LEU A 73 1.87 4.27 0.26
N LEU A 74 0.93 4.75 -0.55
CA LEU A 74 1.05 4.81 -2.00
C LEU A 74 2.24 5.67 -2.43
N ASP A 75 2.41 6.85 -1.81
CA ASP A 75 3.53 7.73 -2.09
C ASP A 75 4.87 7.05 -1.76
N ALA A 76 4.98 6.39 -0.60
CA ALA A 76 6.19 5.68 -0.19
C ALA A 76 6.57 4.54 -1.14
N VAL A 77 5.60 3.77 -1.63
CA VAL A 77 5.81 2.71 -2.62
C VAL A 77 6.21 3.30 -3.97
N ASN A 78 5.56 4.38 -4.40
CA ASN A 78 5.81 5.04 -5.68
C ASN A 78 7.18 5.76 -5.73
N GLN A 79 7.65 6.32 -4.60
CA GLN A 79 8.98 6.95 -4.51
C GLN A 79 10.15 5.98 -4.72
N ASN A 80 9.92 4.66 -4.63
CA ASN A 80 10.95 3.62 -4.74
C ASN A 80 10.80 2.70 -5.97
N SER A 81 9.91 3.03 -6.92
CA SER A 81 9.67 2.28 -8.18
C SER A 81 10.67 2.63 -9.29
#